data_AF-A0A7V3F7Y9-F1
#
_entry.id   AF-A0A7V3F7Y9-F1
#
_cell.length_a   1.000
_cell.length_b   1.000
_cell.length_c   1.000
_cell.angle_alpha   90.00
_cell.angle_beta   90.00
_cell.angle_gamma   90.00
#
_symmetry.space_group_name_H-M   'P 1'
#
loop_
_entity.id
_entity.type
_entity.pdbx_description
1 polymer ?
#
loop_
_entity_poly.entity_id
_entity_poly.type
_entity_poly.pdbx_seq_one_letter_code
_entity_poly.pdbx_strand_id
1 'polypeptide(L)'
;MHKRKWDPKTKAMLIMEGLKGRPAAEICTEHQSSQSLYYQGWDQFLAHAATAFEVHQHTRNEVRLEQENARLQKLVGELLLE
;
A
#
# COMPACT_ATOMS: atom_id res chain seq x y z
N MET A 1 -3.44 26.70 9.32
CA MET A 1 -4.38 25.69 8.77
C MET A 1 -3.72 24.32 8.86
N HIS A 2 -4.21 23.42 9.71
CA HIS A 2 -3.69 22.05 9.77
C HIS A 2 -4.08 21.33 8.48
N LYS A 3 -3.10 20.93 7.66
CA LYS A 3 -3.36 20.08 6.48
C LYS A 3 -3.92 18.76 6.99
N ARG A 4 -5.20 18.48 6.69
CA ARG A 4 -5.81 17.17 6.95
C ARG A 4 -4.95 16.13 6.22
N LYS A 5 -4.30 15.25 6.98
CA LYS A 5 -3.56 14.12 6.41
C LYS A 5 -4.57 13.03 6.12
N TRP A 6 -4.73 12.70 4.84
CA TRP A 6 -5.56 11.59 4.43
C TRP A 6 -4.70 10.34 4.50
N ASP A 7 -5.08 9.42 5.39
CA ASP A 7 -4.41 8.14 5.47
C ASP A 7 -4.65 7.33 4.18
N PRO A 8 -3.75 6.39 3.84
CA PRO A 8 -3.86 5.61 2.60
C PRO A 8 -5.20 4.86 2.47
N LYS A 9 -5.76 4.36 3.57
CA LYS A 9 -7.02 3.60 3.57
C LYS A 9 -8.20 4.49 3.20
N THR A 10 -8.28 5.70 3.76
CA THR A 10 -9.30 6.68 3.40
C THR A 10 -9.20 7.10 1.94
N LYS A 11 -7.99 7.33 1.41
CA LYS A 11 -7.80 7.65 -0.02
C LYS A 11 -8.32 6.53 -0.93
N ALA A 12 -7.97 5.27 -0.61
CA ALA A 12 -8.43 4.11 -1.37
C ALA A 12 -9.95 3.95 -1.34
N MET A 13 -10.58 4.14 -0.17
CA MET A 13 -12.04 4.08 -0.02
C MET A 13 -12.75 5.04 -0.97
N LEU A 14 -12.29 6.29 -1.05
CA LEU A 14 -12.94 7.33 -1.84
C LEU A 14 -12.80 7.10 -3.34
N ILE A 15 -11.64 6.61 -3.77
CA ILE A 15 -11.44 6.20 -5.17
C ILE A 15 -12.36 5.02 -5.51
N MET A 16 -12.51 4.06 -4.60
CA MET A 16 -13.40 2.91 -4.79
C MET A 16 -14.88 3.32 -4.86
N GLU A 17 -15.31 4.35 -4.14
CA GLU A 17 -16.67 4.91 -4.28
C GLU A 17 -16.91 5.47 -5.68
N GLY A 18 -15.93 6.21 -6.22
CA GLY A 18 -16.03 6.73 -7.59
C GLY A 18 -16.03 5.62 -8.64
N LEU A 19 -15.20 4.59 -8.46
CA LEU A 19 -15.21 3.39 -9.32
C LEU A 19 -16.55 2.62 -9.27
N LYS A 20 -17.27 2.69 -8.15
CA LYS A 20 -18.63 2.15 -8.01
C LYS A 20 -19.72 3.03 -8.63
N GLY A 21 -19.34 4.13 -9.28
CA GLY A 21 -20.24 5.02 -10.03
C GLY A 21 -20.67 6.27 -9.28
N ARG A 22 -20.16 6.52 -8.06
CA ARG A 22 -20.47 7.75 -7.33
C ARG A 22 -19.78 8.97 -7.99
N PRO A 23 -20.47 10.10 -8.22
CA PRO A 23 -19.85 11.26 -8.86
C PRO A 23 -18.68 11.84 -8.06
N ALA A 24 -17.54 12.06 -8.71
CA ALA A 24 -16.34 12.62 -8.09
C ALA A 24 -16.60 13.98 -7.42
N ALA A 25 -17.52 14.78 -7.96
CA ALA A 25 -17.90 16.07 -7.39
C ALA A 25 -18.57 15.94 -6.01
N GLU A 26 -19.42 14.92 -5.82
CA GLU A 26 -20.08 14.66 -4.53
C GLU A 26 -19.08 14.18 -3.50
N ILE A 27 -18.21 13.23 -3.89
CA ILE A 27 -17.13 12.70 -3.05
C ILE A 27 -16.21 13.86 -2.60
N CYS A 28 -15.78 14.70 -3.55
CA CYS A 28 -14.88 15.82 -3.24
C CYS A 28 -15.53 16.85 -2.32
N THR A 29 -16.82 17.12 -2.50
CA THR A 29 -17.58 18.06 -1.65
C THR A 29 -17.70 17.53 -0.23
N GLU A 30 -18.12 16.28 -0.05
CA GLU A 30 -18.31 15.67 1.26
C GLU A 30 -17.01 15.60 2.06
N HIS A 31 -15.92 15.21 1.38
CA HIS A 31 -14.63 15.02 2.03
C HIS A 31 -13.76 16.29 2.07
N GLN A 32 -14.26 17.41 1.54
CA GLN A 32 -13.53 18.69 1.45
C GLN A 32 -12.18 18.55 0.72
N SER A 33 -12.17 17.80 -0.37
CA SER A 33 -11.00 17.65 -1.25
C SER A 33 -11.16 18.39 -2.56
N SER A 34 -10.03 18.76 -3.16
CA SER A 34 -10.00 19.19 -4.55
C SER A 34 -10.24 18.01 -5.49
N GLN A 35 -11.00 18.23 -6.56
CA GLN A 35 -11.12 17.27 -7.67
C GLN A 35 -9.77 16.93 -8.30
N SER A 36 -8.84 17.90 -8.38
CA SER A 36 -7.49 17.64 -8.90
C SER A 36 -6.72 16.62 -8.05
N LEU A 37 -6.85 16.69 -6.72
CA LEU A 37 -6.24 15.71 -5.82
C LEU A 37 -6.90 14.34 -5.95
N TYR A 38 -8.21 14.31 -6.13
CA TYR A 38 -8.97 13.07 -6.33
C TYR A 38 -8.51 12.35 -7.60
N TYR A 39 -8.47 13.04 -8.74
CA TYR A 39 -8.03 12.44 -10.01
C TYR A 39 -6.55 12.03 -9.97
N GLN A 40 -5.67 12.83 -9.37
CA GLN A 40 -4.27 12.42 -9.15
C GLN A 40 -4.16 11.14 -8.32
N GLY A 41 -4.97 11.02 -7.27
CA GLY A 41 -5.04 9.80 -6.47
C GLY A 41 -5.61 8.61 -7.24
N TRP A 42 -6.62 8.86 -8.08
CA TRP A 42 -7.23 7.85 -8.93
C TRP A 42 -6.22 7.28 -9.93
N ASP A 43 -5.46 8.14 -10.62
CA ASP A 43 -4.41 7.71 -11.54
C ASP A 43 -3.35 6.86 -10.83
N GLN A 44 -2.91 7.29 -9.65
CA GLN A 44 -1.96 6.53 -8.82
C GLN A 44 -2.53 5.17 -8.40
N PHE A 45 -3.80 5.13 -7.99
CA PHE A 45 -4.46 3.90 -7.59
C PHE A 45 -4.56 2.91 -8.75
N LEU A 46 -4.97 3.38 -9.94
CA LEU A 46 -5.06 2.52 -11.13
C LEU A 46 -3.69 2.03 -11.59
N ALA A 47 -2.65 2.87 -11.51
CA ALA A 47 -1.28 2.48 -11.86
C ALA A 47 -0.76 1.32 -11.00
N HIS A 48 -1.25 1.18 -9.77
CA HIS A 48 -0.85 0.12 -8.84
C HIS A 48 -1.93 -0.95 -8.62
N ALA A 49 -3.10 -0.84 -9.26
CA ALA A 49 -4.21 -1.75 -9.00
C ALA A 49 -3.86 -3.22 -9.32
N ALA A 50 -2.98 -3.45 -10.30
CA ALA A 50 -2.52 -4.79 -10.66
C ALA A 50 -1.81 -5.51 -9.51
N THR A 51 -1.07 -4.78 -8.66
CA THR A 51 -0.31 -5.39 -7.54
C THR A 51 -1.23 -5.94 -6.45
N ALA A 52 -2.50 -5.52 -6.41
CA ALA A 52 -3.49 -6.08 -5.49
C ALA A 52 -3.87 -7.54 -5.85
N PHE A 53 -3.64 -7.95 -7.10
CA PHE A 53 -3.88 -9.32 -7.56
C PHE A 53 -2.60 -10.17 -7.61
N GLU A 54 -1.45 -9.54 -7.44
CA GLU A 54 -0.22 -10.27 -7.19
C GLU A 54 -0.36 -10.96 -5.82
N VAL A 55 -0.46 -12.29 -5.84
CA VAL A 55 -0.46 -13.05 -4.60
C VAL A 55 0.88 -12.72 -3.92
N HIS A 56 0.83 -12.01 -2.79
CA HIS A 56 1.94 -11.94 -1.83
C HIS A 56 2.09 -13.33 -1.19
N GLN A 57 2.33 -14.35 -2.02
CA GLN A 57 3.05 -15.51 -1.56
C GLN A 57 4.37 -14.88 -1.16
N HIS A 58 4.75 -14.96 0.13
CA HIS A 58 6.16 -14.94 0.44
C HIS A 58 6.78 -15.83 -0.61
N THR A 59 7.47 -15.23 -1.57
CA THR A 59 7.89 -15.98 -2.74
C THR A 59 8.67 -17.15 -2.18
N ARG A 60 8.60 -18.33 -2.77
CA ARG A 60 9.38 -19.48 -2.27
C ARG A 60 10.85 -19.09 -2.01
N ASN A 61 11.33 -18.08 -2.72
CA ASN A 61 12.57 -17.35 -2.48
C ASN A 61 12.64 -16.56 -1.16
N GLU A 62 11.66 -15.71 -0.82
CA GLU A 62 11.63 -14.99 0.46
C GLU A 62 11.61 -15.94 1.67
N VAL A 63 10.78 -16.99 1.65
CA VAL A 63 10.78 -18.00 2.73
C VAL A 63 12.14 -18.69 2.84
N ARG A 64 12.75 -19.04 1.69
CA ARG A 64 14.10 -19.63 1.66
C ARG A 64 15.14 -18.66 2.21
N LEU A 65 15.07 -17.38 1.83
CA LEU A 65 15.99 -16.34 2.27
C LEU A 65 15.86 -16.08 3.77
N GLU A 66 14.66 -16.07 4.33
CA GLU A 66 14.44 -15.95 5.79
C GLU A 66 15.05 -17.14 6.55
N GLN A 67 14.87 -18.36 6.06
CA GLN A 67 15.47 -19.57 6.65
C GLN A 67 17.00 -19.54 6.59
N GLU A 68 17.56 -19.15 5.44
CA GLU A 68 19.01 -19.00 5.26
C GLU A 68 19.57 -17.93 6.21
N ASN A 69 18.89 -16.79 6.33
CA ASN A 69 19.31 -15.68 7.18
C ASN A 69 19.27 -16.09 8.67
N ALA A 70 18.23 -16.80 9.11
CA ALA A 70 18.16 -17.34 10.47
C ALA A 70 19.30 -18.33 10.77
N ARG A 71 19.64 -19.19 9.80
CA ARG A 71 20.78 -20.13 9.93
C ARG A 71 22.11 -19.38 10.03
N LEU A 72 22.32 -18.38 9.17
CA LEU A 72 23.55 -17.57 9.17
C LEU A 72 23.71 -16.78 10.46
N GLN A 73 22.64 -16.15 10.96
CA GLN A 73 22.67 -15.41 12.23
C GLN A 73 23.07 -16.32 13.40
N LYS A 74 22.56 -17.55 13.44
CA LYS A 74 22.95 -18.54 14.46
C LYS A 74 24.43 -18.89 14.38
N LEU A 75 24.93 -19.19 13.18
CA LEU A 75 26.31 -19.61 12.97
C LEU A 75 27.31 -18.47 13.27
N VAL A 76 26.95 -17.23 12.94
CA VAL A 76 27.72 -16.04 13.32
C VAL A 76 27.74 -15.85 14.84
N GLY A 77 26.60 -16.05 15.51
CA GLY A 77 26.51 -15.99 16.97
C GLY A 77 27.39 -17.05 17.65
N GLU A 78 27.39 -18.29 17.12
CA GLU A 78 28.26 -19.37 17.61
C GLU A 78 29.75 -19.04 17.42
N LEU A 79 30.14 -18.53 16.25
CA LEU A 79 31.54 -18.17 15.95
C LEU A 79 32.06 -16.98 16.79
N LEU A 80 31.18 -16.07 17.23
CA LEU A 80 31.55 -14.91 18.05
C LEU A 80 31.61 -15.20 19.55
N LEU A 81 31.06 -16.35 19.99
CA LEU A 81 31.05 -16.78 21.38
C LEU A 81 32.14 -17.83 21.70
N GLU A 82 32.90 -18.27 20.68
CA GLU A 82 34.21 -18.93 20.81
C GLU A 82 35.34 -17.90 20.98
#